data_AF-Q8G9H4-F1
#
_entry.id   AF-Q8G9H4-F1
#
_cell.length_a   1.000
_cell.length_b   1.000
_cell.length_c   1.000
_cell.angle_alpha   90.00
_cell.angle_beta   90.00
_cell.angle_gamma   90.00
#
_symmetry.space_group_name_H-M   'P 1'
#
loop_
_entity.id
_entity.type
_entity.pdbx_description
1 polymer ?
#
loop_
_entity_poly.entity_id
_entity_poly.type
_entity_poly.pdbx_seq_one_letter_code
_entity_poly.pdbx_strand_id
1 'polypeptide(L)'
;MKEVSLLAGFFLFREKRTMAKNEFDIIKHYFAQQQLQRDDVALAIGDDCALVDVPADHYVAVSTDSLVAGTHFLADADPALVAYKALASNLSDLAAMGATPAWV
;
A
#
# COMPACT_ATOMS: atom_id res chain seq x y z
N MET A 1 -3.10 -40.20 17.24
CA MET A 1 -4.23 -41.12 17.49
C MET A 1 -5.44 -40.57 16.75
N LYS A 2 -6.01 -41.35 15.84
CA LYS A 2 -7.16 -40.96 15.00
C LYS A 2 -8.43 -41.34 15.77
N GLU A 3 -9.24 -40.37 16.18
CA GLU A 3 -10.63 -40.66 16.49
C GLU A 3 -11.45 -40.55 15.21
N VAL A 4 -12.14 -41.64 14.88
CA VAL A 4 -13.10 -41.72 13.79
C VAL A 4 -14.47 -41.68 14.44
N SER A 5 -15.21 -40.58 14.25
CA SER A 5 -16.64 -40.52 14.53
C SER A 5 -17.38 -40.38 13.20
N LEU A 6 -18.24 -41.36 12.93
CA LEU A 6 -19.06 -41.47 11.74
C LEU A 6 -20.40 -40.77 12.02
N LEU A 7 -20.60 -39.56 11.48
CA LEU A 7 -21.92 -38.97 11.37
C LEU A 7 -22.02 -38.13 10.09
N ALA A 8 -23.16 -38.26 9.41
CA ALA A 8 -23.47 -37.64 8.13
C ALA A 8 -23.19 -36.13 8.12
N GLY A 9 -22.43 -35.69 7.14
CA GLY A 9 -22.20 -34.28 6.88
C GLY A 9 -21.10 -34.14 5.85
N PHE A 10 -21.41 -33.53 4.72
CA PHE A 10 -20.44 -33.08 3.74
C PHE A 10 -19.24 -32.47 4.47
N PHE A 11 -18.12 -33.20 4.50
CA PHE A 11 -16.84 -32.64 4.90
C PHE A 11 -16.43 -31.71 3.76
N LEU A 12 -16.90 -30.46 3.81
CA LEU A 12 -16.17 -29.38 3.14
C LEU A 12 -14.88 -29.26 3.94
N PHE A 13 -13.87 -30.02 3.52
CA PHE A 13 -12.51 -29.76 3.92
C PHE A 13 -12.24 -28.32 3.47
N ARG A 14 -12.38 -27.37 4.39
CA ARG A 14 -11.91 -26.02 4.15
C ARG A 14 -10.40 -26.17 4.16
N GLU A 15 -9.87 -26.55 3.00
CA GLU A 15 -8.49 -26.32 2.64
C GLU A 15 -8.24 -24.88 3.08
N LYS A 16 -7.44 -24.68 4.12
CA LYS A 16 -6.74 -23.41 4.25
C LYS A 16 -5.84 -23.41 3.02
N ARG A 17 -6.39 -23.03 1.87
CA ARG A 17 -5.62 -22.41 0.80
C ARG A 17 -5.01 -21.20 1.48
N THR A 18 -3.80 -21.37 2.01
CA THR A 18 -2.82 -20.32 1.95
C THR A 18 -2.72 -20.02 0.47
N MET A 19 -3.61 -19.15 -0.03
CA MET A 19 -3.41 -18.54 -1.34
C MET A 19 -2.02 -17.95 -1.21
N ALA A 20 -1.05 -18.49 -1.94
CA ALA A 20 0.20 -17.79 -2.15
C ALA A 20 -0.25 -16.46 -2.75
N LYS A 21 -0.27 -15.41 -1.91
CA LYS A 21 -0.65 -14.07 -2.36
C LYS A 21 0.43 -13.69 -3.34
N ASN A 22 0.14 -13.82 -4.63
CA ASN A 22 1.04 -13.32 -5.65
C ASN A 22 1.10 -11.78 -5.50
N GLU A 23 2.00 -11.15 -6.25
CA GLU A 23 2.16 -9.70 -6.19
C GLU A 23 0.82 -8.95 -6.39
N PHE A 24 0.01 -9.38 -7.37
CA PHE A 24 -1.29 -8.78 -7.64
C PHE A 24 -2.27 -8.93 -6.48
N ASP A 25 -2.25 -10.06 -5.75
CA ASP A 25 -3.09 -10.26 -4.58
C ASP A 25 -2.69 -9.33 -3.42
N ILE A 26 -1.38 -9.08 -3.25
CA ILE A 26 -0.86 -8.15 -2.24
C ILE A 26 -1.28 -6.73 -2.59
N ILE A 27 -1.05 -6.30 -3.84
CA ILE A 27 -1.42 -4.97 -4.32
C ILE A 27 -2.92 -4.72 -4.14
N LYS A 28 -3.73 -5.68 -4.57
CA LYS A 28 -5.19 -5.58 -4.46
C LYS A 28 -5.66 -5.51 -3.03
N HIS A 29 -5.04 -6.25 -2.11
CA HIS A 29 -5.48 -6.33 -0.72
C HIS A 29 -5.06 -5.13 0.12
N TYR A 30 -3.84 -4.60 -0.07
CA TYR A 30 -3.30 -3.54 0.78
C TYR A 30 -3.37 -2.14 0.17
N PHE A 31 -3.29 -2.00 -1.17
CA PHE A 31 -3.15 -0.69 -1.82
C PHE A 31 -4.38 -0.29 -2.64
N ALA A 32 -4.89 -1.18 -3.51
CA ALA A 32 -5.97 -0.80 -4.44
C ALA A 32 -7.33 -0.55 -3.78
N GLN A 33 -7.62 -1.16 -2.63
CA GLN A 33 -8.91 -1.01 -1.93
C GLN A 33 -9.07 0.32 -1.19
N GLN A 34 -7.98 1.05 -0.97
CA GLN A 34 -7.98 2.30 -0.20
C GLN A 34 -7.98 3.54 -1.10
N GLN A 35 -8.15 3.35 -2.41
CA GLN A 35 -8.02 4.43 -3.38
C GLN A 35 -9.23 5.36 -3.31
N LEU A 36 -8.98 6.60 -2.89
CA LEU A 36 -9.97 7.66 -2.96
C LEU A 36 -10.17 8.06 -4.42
N GLN A 37 -11.42 8.20 -4.83
CA GLN A 37 -11.75 8.82 -6.11
C GLN A 37 -11.43 10.31 -6.02
N ARG A 38 -10.58 10.80 -6.92
CA ARG A 38 -10.23 12.21 -7.03
C ARG A 38 -10.37 12.67 -8.47
N ASP A 39 -10.87 13.87 -8.66
CA ASP A 39 -11.13 14.43 -9.99
C ASP A 39 -9.84 14.79 -10.75
N ASP A 40 -8.72 14.95 -10.05
CA ASP A 40 -7.39 15.26 -10.60
C ASP A 40 -6.56 14.02 -10.94
N VAL A 41 -7.16 12.81 -10.90
CA VAL A 41 -6.50 11.53 -11.24
C VAL A 41 -7.26 10.85 -12.37
N ALA A 42 -6.75 10.98 -13.60
CA ALA A 42 -7.35 10.38 -14.79
C ALA A 42 -7.13 8.86 -14.88
N LEU A 43 -6.01 8.35 -14.35
CA LEU A 43 -5.71 6.92 -14.26
C LEU A 43 -5.09 6.60 -12.90
N ALA A 44 -5.77 5.73 -12.14
CA ALA A 44 -5.43 5.34 -10.79
C ALA A 44 -4.57 4.05 -10.76
N ILE A 45 -4.53 3.30 -9.64
CA ILE A 45 -3.75 2.05 -9.54
C ILE A 45 -4.40 1.00 -10.44
N GLY A 46 -3.58 0.26 -11.20
CA GLY A 46 -4.06 -0.86 -12.03
C GLY A 46 -3.36 -1.01 -13.37
N ASP A 47 -2.45 -0.09 -13.71
CA ASP A 47 -1.66 -0.08 -14.94
C ASP A 47 -0.19 0.28 -14.62
N ASP A 48 0.66 0.38 -15.65
CA ASP A 48 2.11 0.63 -15.53
C ASP A 48 2.46 2.04 -14.97
N CYS A 49 1.53 3.00 -15.05
CA CYS A 49 1.68 4.33 -14.45
C CYS A 49 0.34 5.00 -14.13
N ALA A 50 0.37 5.97 -13.21
CA ALA A 50 -0.77 6.85 -12.95
C ALA A 50 -0.74 8.05 -13.90
N LEU A 51 -1.92 8.54 -14.25
CA LEU A 51 -2.10 9.79 -15.02
C LEU A 51 -2.84 10.79 -14.14
N VAL A 52 -2.28 11.98 -13.98
CA VAL A 52 -2.81 13.04 -13.12
C VAL A 52 -2.92 14.36 -13.88
N ASP A 53 -3.94 15.13 -13.56
CA ASP A 53 -4.15 16.45 -14.14
C ASP A 53 -3.53 17.53 -13.22
N VAL A 54 -2.70 18.38 -13.80
CA VAL A 54 -2.07 19.49 -13.11
C VAL A 54 -2.85 20.77 -13.44
N PRO A 55 -3.39 21.49 -12.44
CA PRO A 55 -4.09 22.74 -12.70
C PRO A 55 -3.21 23.75 -13.45
N ALA A 56 -3.85 24.62 -14.25
CA ALA A 56 -3.14 25.71 -14.91
C ALA A 56 -2.35 26.56 -13.89
N ASP A 57 -1.19 27.05 -14.32
CA ASP A 57 -0.27 27.86 -13.52
C ASP A 57 0.28 27.17 -12.24
N HIS A 58 0.15 25.85 -12.14
CA HIS A 58 0.77 25.06 -11.07
C HIS A 58 1.92 24.22 -11.62
N TYR A 59 2.87 23.90 -10.73
CA TYR A 59 3.93 22.94 -10.98
C TYR A 59 3.76 21.73 -10.07
N VAL A 60 4.20 20.57 -10.54
CA VAL A 60 4.29 19.37 -9.71
C VAL A 60 5.65 19.34 -9.04
N ALA A 61 5.65 19.33 -7.70
CA ALA A 61 6.82 19.02 -6.90
C ALA A 61 6.80 17.53 -6.55
N VAL A 62 7.90 16.83 -6.82
CA VAL A 62 8.06 15.40 -6.51
C VAL A 62 9.22 15.24 -5.55
N SER A 63 8.99 14.57 -4.42
CA SER A 63 10.05 14.05 -3.55
C SER A 63 9.99 12.53 -3.52
N THR A 64 11.14 11.89 -3.30
CA THR A 64 11.25 10.44 -3.19
C THR A 64 12.40 10.07 -2.28
N ASP A 65 12.06 9.46 -1.14
CA ASP A 65 13.02 8.95 -0.17
C ASP A 65 13.03 7.42 -0.09
N SER A 66 14.21 6.86 0.22
CA SER A 66 14.38 5.44 0.52
C SER A 66 14.74 5.23 1.99
N LEU A 67 13.94 4.43 2.71
CA LEU A 67 14.22 4.04 4.09
C LEU A 67 14.72 2.59 4.18
N VAL A 68 15.88 2.40 4.77
CA VAL A 68 16.57 1.10 4.89
C VAL A 68 16.63 0.65 6.36
N ALA A 69 16.24 -0.59 6.64
CA ALA A 69 16.33 -1.20 7.97
C ALA A 69 17.78 -1.27 8.47
N GLY A 70 18.01 -0.98 9.75
CA GLY A 70 19.33 -0.88 10.37
C GLY A 70 20.06 0.45 10.13
N THR A 71 19.59 1.28 9.19
CA THR A 71 20.12 2.63 8.95
C THR A 71 19.10 3.70 9.34
N HIS A 72 17.89 3.62 8.79
CA HIS A 72 16.85 4.63 8.97
C HIS A 72 15.82 4.25 10.05
N PHE A 73 15.64 2.95 10.30
CA PHE A 73 14.77 2.42 11.35
C PHE A 73 15.31 1.08 11.86
N LEU A 74 14.88 0.66 13.05
CA LEU A 74 15.31 -0.61 13.65
C LEU A 74 14.73 -1.82 12.91
N ALA A 75 15.46 -2.93 12.85
CA ALA A 75 15.02 -4.11 12.10
C ALA A 75 13.73 -4.75 12.66
N ASP A 76 13.44 -4.54 13.94
CA ASP A 76 12.26 -5.02 14.67
C ASP A 76 11.25 -3.90 14.98
N ALA A 77 11.39 -2.74 14.32
CA ALA A 77 10.46 -1.62 14.50
C ALA A 77 9.02 -2.03 14.13
N ASP A 78 8.05 -1.44 14.83
CA ASP A 78 6.64 -1.57 14.49
C ASP A 78 6.40 -1.13 13.03
N PRO A 79 5.88 -2.01 12.15
CA PRO A 79 5.62 -1.68 10.75
C PRO A 79 4.75 -0.43 10.55
N ALA A 80 3.82 -0.14 11.47
CA ALA A 80 2.99 1.06 11.39
C ALA A 80 3.83 2.34 11.58
N LEU A 81 4.81 2.31 12.47
CA LEU A 81 5.73 3.43 12.68
C LEU A 81 6.71 3.59 11.51
N VAL A 82 7.12 2.49 10.89
CA VAL A 82 7.93 2.52 9.66
C VAL A 82 7.15 3.18 8.52
N ALA A 83 5.89 2.78 8.29
CA ALA A 83 5.03 3.39 7.29
C ALA A 83 4.77 4.89 7.56
N TYR A 84 4.50 5.26 8.82
CA TYR A 84 4.36 6.66 9.21
C TYR A 84 5.61 7.47 8.87
N LYS A 85 6.80 6.96 9.21
CA LYS A 85 8.08 7.63 8.94
C LYS A 85 8.34 7.76 7.43
N ALA A 86 8.04 6.72 6.65
CA ALA A 86 8.21 6.73 5.20
C ALA A 86 7.40 7.86 4.53
N LEU A 87 6.14 8.03 4.95
CA LEU A 87 5.31 9.12 4.48
C LEU A 87 5.78 10.49 5.02
N ALA A 88 6.05 10.57 6.31
CA ALA A 88 6.42 11.82 6.98
C ALA A 88 7.70 12.46 6.41
N SER A 89 8.69 11.66 5.98
CA SER A 89 9.93 12.17 5.37
C SER A 89 9.62 12.97 4.09
N ASN A 90 8.94 12.34 3.13
CA ASN A 90 8.57 12.98 1.86
C ASN A 90 7.64 14.20 2.08
N LEU A 91 6.69 14.11 3.02
CA LEU A 91 5.82 15.24 3.37
C LEU A 91 6.60 16.42 3.96
N SER A 92 7.67 16.16 4.72
CA SER A 92 8.54 17.20 5.26
C SER A 92 9.24 17.97 4.15
N ASP A 93 9.75 17.30 3.11
CA ASP A 93 10.40 17.95 1.98
C ASP A 93 9.43 18.85 1.20
N LEU A 94 8.22 18.33 0.93
CA LEU A 94 7.18 19.09 0.25
C LEU A 94 6.78 20.32 1.07
N ALA A 95 6.64 20.17 2.39
CA ALA A 95 6.35 21.28 3.28
C ALA A 95 7.47 22.34 3.29
N ALA A 96 8.73 21.93 3.24
CA ALA A 96 9.87 22.85 3.15
C ALA A 96 9.87 23.68 1.86
N MET A 97 9.31 23.15 0.78
CA MET A 97 9.12 23.86 -0.49
C MET A 97 7.81 24.67 -0.57
N GLY A 98 6.98 24.65 0.49
CA GLY A 98 5.66 25.26 0.48
C GLY A 98 4.66 24.58 -0.45
N ALA A 99 4.92 23.33 -0.86
CA ALA A 99 4.04 22.55 -1.71
C ALA A 99 2.84 22.00 -0.92
N THR A 100 1.70 21.85 -1.59
CA THR A 100 0.53 21.16 -1.04
C THR A 100 0.58 19.69 -1.47
N PRO A 101 0.65 18.72 -0.54
CA PRO A 101 0.64 17.30 -0.90
C PRO A 101 -0.66 16.89 -1.61
N ALA A 102 -0.54 16.12 -2.69
CA ALA A 102 -1.68 15.70 -3.51
C ALA A 102 -1.83 14.17 -3.59
N TRP A 103 -0.74 13.46 -3.89
CA TRP A 103 -0.72 12.01 -4.16
C TRP A 103 0.49 11.34 -3.50
N VAL A 104 0.38 10.04 -3.22
CA VAL A 104 1.47 9.16 -2.75
C VAL A 104 1.25 7.74 -3.26
#